data_AF-A0AA40V986-F1
#
_entry.id   AF-A0AA40V986-F1
#
_cell.length_a   1.000
_cell.length_b   1.000
_cell.length_c   1.000
_cell.angle_alpha   90.00
_cell.angle_beta   90.00
_cell.angle_gamma   90.00
#
_symmetry.space_group_name_H-M   'P 1'
#
loop_
_entity.id
_entity.type
_entity.pdbx_description
1 polymer ?
#
loop_
_entity_poly.entity_id
_entity_poly.type
_entity_poly.pdbx_seq_one_letter_code
_entity_poly.pdbx_strand_id
1 'polypeptide(L)' 'DLRGAGDILGTKQSGVPEFNVGDPVKDLRMLEIAQQEAIAIVSDKTWDQAPANQALVNYLSRTMAQYRHFD' A
#
# COMPACT_ATOMS: atom_id res chain seq x y z
N ASP A 1 24.03 -49.07 7.69
CA ASP A 1 22.91 -48.13 7.71
C ASP A 1 23.47 -46.72 7.50
N LEU A 2 23.59 -46.34 6.24
CA LEU A 2 24.22 -45.10 5.79
C LEU A 2 23.08 -44.11 5.53
N ARG A 3 22.81 -43.23 6.49
CA ARG A 3 21.89 -42.11 6.25
C ARG A 3 22.53 -41.19 5.20
N GLY A 4 21.80 -40.97 4.12
CA GLY A 4 22.30 -40.37 2.88
C GLY A 4 22.77 -38.93 3.00
N ALA A 5 23.60 -38.53 2.04
CA ALA A 5 24.00 -37.15 1.80
C ALA A 5 22.79 -36.34 1.31
N GLY A 6 22.07 -35.71 2.23
CA GLY A 6 20.86 -34.96 1.87
C GLY A 6 20.50 -33.79 2.79
N ASP A 7 21.31 -33.48 3.81
CA ASP A 7 20.88 -32.57 4.88
C ASP A 7 21.96 -31.56 5.33
N ILE A 8 22.76 -31.05 4.39
CA ILE A 8 23.84 -30.09 4.69
C ILE A 8 23.49 -28.65 4.31
N LEU A 9 22.41 -28.39 3.56
CA LEU A 9 22.03 -27.02 3.18
C LEU A 9 20.67 -26.65 3.76
N GLY A 10 20.62 -26.60 5.09
CA GLY A 10 19.53 -25.98 5.84
C GLY A 10 19.39 -24.50 5.45
N THR A 11 18.54 -24.21 4.47
CA THR A 11 18.19 -22.84 4.06
C THR A 11 16.69 -22.60 4.03
N LYS A 12 15.91 -23.49 4.64
CA LYS A 12 14.47 -23.29 4.84
C LYS A 12 14.16 -23.36 6.32
N GLN A 13 14.38 -22.23 7.01
CA GLN A 13 13.65 -21.99 8.26
C GLN A 13 12.17 -21.86 7.89
N SER A 14 11.44 -22.94 8.14
CA SER A 14 9.98 -23.01 8.10
C SER A 14 9.42 -22.01 9.12
N GLY A 15 9.17 -20.77 8.69
CA GLY A 15 8.60 -19.75 9.57
C GLY A 15 8.71 -18.30 9.11
N VAL A 16 9.55 -17.98 8.13
CA VAL A 16 9.58 -16.62 7.55
C VAL A 16 8.56 -16.58 6.41
N PRO A 17 7.48 -15.77 6.49
CA PRO A 17 6.63 -15.54 5.35
C PRO A 17 7.49 -14.99 4.22
N GLU A 18 7.47 -15.63 3.05
CA GLU A 18 7.98 -14.98 1.85
C GLU A 18 7.25 -13.64 1.73
N PHE A 19 8.02 -12.55 1.81
CA PHE A 19 7.50 -11.23 1.56
C PHE A 19 7.09 -11.20 0.09
N ASN A 20 5.82 -11.51 -0.18
CA ASN A 20 5.22 -11.34 -1.50
C ASN A 20 5.25 -9.84 -1.79
N VAL A 21 6.32 -9.41 -2.46
CA VAL A 21 6.36 -8.11 -3.12
C VAL A 21 5.19 -8.14 -4.11
N GLY A 22 4.14 -7.36 -3.83
CA GLY A 22 2.99 -7.24 -4.71
C GLY A 22 3.45 -7.03 -6.13
N ASP A 23 2.92 -7.82 -7.05
CA ASP A 23 3.33 -7.77 -8.45
C ASP A 23 2.77 -6.47 -9.04
N PRO A 24 3.62 -5.45 -9.31
CA PRO A 24 3.14 -4.13 -9.72
C PRO A 24 2.35 -4.19 -11.02
N VAL A 25 2.54 -5.24 -11.85
CA VAL A 25 1.77 -5.48 -13.07
C VAL A 25 0.37 -6.04 -12.76
N LYS A 26 0.23 -6.91 -11.76
CA LYS A 26 -1.07 -7.41 -11.30
C LYS A 26 -1.88 -6.35 -10.54
N ASP A 27 -1.18 -5.43 -9.88
CA ASP A 27 -1.80 -4.37 -9.07
C ASP A 27 -2.12 -3.09 -9.87
N LEU A 28 -1.72 -3.00 -11.15
CA LEU A 28 -2.07 -1.87 -12.02
C LEU A 28 -3.56 -1.59 -12.01
N ARG A 29 -4.38 -2.64 -12.15
CA ARG A 29 -5.84 -2.51 -12.14
C ARG A 29 -6.36 -1.97 -10.81
N MET A 30 -5.74 -2.36 -9.69
CA MET A 30 -6.13 -1.85 -8.37
C MET A 30 -5.78 -0.36 -8.23
N LEU A 31 -4.60 0.03 -8.71
CA LEU A 31 -4.17 1.43 -8.71
C LEU A 31 -5.03 2.30 -9.65
N GLU A 32 -5.39 1.78 -10.83
CA GLU A 32 -6.31 2.45 -11.77
C GLU A 32 -7.68 2.67 -11.14
N ILE A 33 -8.25 1.66 -10.48
CA ILE A 33 -9.51 1.78 -9.75
C ILE A 33 -9.38 2.81 -8.64
N ALA A 34 -8.32 2.74 -7.82
CA ALA A 34 -8.09 3.70 -6.74
C ALA A 34 -7.95 5.14 -7.26
N GLN A 35 -7.28 5.34 -8.40
CA GLN A 35 -7.18 6.64 -9.04
C GLN A 35 -8.54 7.15 -9.54
N GLN A 36 -9.32 6.29 -10.21
CA GLN A 36 -10.65 6.66 -10.70
C GLN A 36 -11.59 7.03 -9.55
N GLU A 37 -11.58 6.27 -8.46
CA GLU A 37 -12.35 6.56 -7.24
C GLU A 37 -11.90 7.88 -6.62
N ALA A 38 -10.60 8.12 -6.51
CA ALA A 38 -10.08 9.39 -5.99
C ALA A 38 -10.54 10.58 -6.84
N ILE A 39 -10.49 10.47 -8.17
CA ILE A 39 -11.01 11.49 -9.10
C ILE A 39 -12.50 11.70 -8.87
N ALA A 40 -13.29 10.63 -8.82
CA ALA A 40 -14.73 10.72 -8.62
C ALA A 40 -15.09 11.44 -7.32
N ILE A 41 -14.40 11.11 -6.22
CA ILE A 41 -14.59 11.76 -4.92
C ILE A 41 -14.30 13.25 -5.02
N VAL A 42 -13.11 13.65 -5.51
CA VAL A 42 -12.71 15.07 -5.51
C VAL A 42 -13.41 15.91 -6.59
N SER A 43 -14.11 15.27 -7.53
CA SER A 43 -14.91 15.96 -8.55
C SER A 43 -16.18 16.60 -7.99
N ASP A 44 -16.68 16.11 -6.85
CA ASP A 44 -17.76 16.77 -6.11
C ASP A 44 -17.22 18.05 -5.45
N LYS A 45 -17.88 19.20 -5.69
CA LYS A 45 -17.46 20.49 -5.12
C LYS A 45 -17.47 20.54 -3.59
N THR A 46 -18.17 19.62 -2.95
CA THR A 46 -18.38 19.53 -1.50
C THR A 46 -17.83 18.24 -0.90
N TRP A 47 -16.95 17.54 -1.62
CA TRP A 47 -16.36 16.27 -1.17
C TRP A 47 -15.67 16.39 0.19
N ASP A 48 -15.10 17.55 0.49
CA ASP A 48 -14.38 17.88 1.71
C ASP A 48 -15.31 18.16 2.90
N GLN A 49 -16.59 18.41 2.65
CA GLN A 49 -17.62 18.64 3.67
C GLN A 49 -18.32 17.34 4.07
N ALA A 50 -18.21 16.28 3.25
CA ALA A 50 -18.82 15.00 3.56
C ALA A 50 -18.25 14.42 4.87
N PRO A 51 -19.09 14.00 5.84
CA PRO A 51 -18.63 13.42 7.10
C PRO A 51 -17.69 12.23 6.93
N ALA A 52 -17.95 11.39 5.91
CA ALA A 52 -17.14 10.22 5.59
C ALA A 52 -15.70 10.58 5.16
N ASN A 53 -15.49 11.78 4.61
CA ASN A 53 -14.21 12.20 4.05
C ASN A 53 -13.37 13.04 5.03
N GLN A 54 -13.90 13.39 6.21
CA GLN A 54 -13.22 14.28 7.15
C GLN A 54 -11.85 13.76 7.59
N ALA A 55 -11.71 12.45 7.78
CA ALA A 55 -10.42 11.85 8.11
C ALA A 55 -9.37 12.07 7.00
N LEU A 56 -9.76 11.92 5.74
CA LEU A 56 -8.91 12.15 4.58
C LEU A 56 -8.54 13.63 4.45
N VAL A 57 -9.51 14.54 4.62
CA VAL A 57 -9.29 15.99 4.58
C VAL A 57 -8.27 16.42 5.65
N ASN A 58 -8.42 15.93 6.87
CA ASN A 58 -7.50 16.21 7.97
C ASN A 58 -6.08 15.71 7.68
N TYR A 59 -5.96 14.49 7.13
CA TYR A 59 -4.68 13.92 6.74
C TYR A 59 -4.01 14.76 5.65
N LEU A 60 -4.71 15.08 4.55
CA LEU A 60 -4.17 15.87 3.44
C LEU A 60 -3.76 17.27 3.90
N SER A 61 -4.58 17.92 4.72
CA SER A 61 -4.27 19.25 5.27
C SER A 61 -2.99 19.26 6.09
N ARG A 62 -2.80 18.25 6.96
CA ARG A 62 -1.58 18.12 7.77
C ARG A 62 -0.35 17.82 6.91
N THR A 63 -0.49 16.92 5.95
CA THR A 63 0.58 16.52 5.04
C THR A 63 1.02 17.69 4.16
N MET A 64 0.08 18.44 3.57
CA MET A 64 0.40 19.61 2.75
C MET A 64 1.04 20.74 3.56
N ALA A 65 0.58 20.97 4.79
CA ALA A 65 1.22 21.93 5.69
C ALA A 65 2.67 21.54 5.97
N GLN A 66 2.92 20.26 6.25
CA GLN A 66 4.27 19.74 6.47
C GLN A 66 5.17 19.95 5.24
N TYR A 67 4.69 19.68 4.02
CA TYR A 67 5.46 19.92 2.79
C TYR A 67 5.78 21.39 2.55
N ARG A 68 4.86 22.30 2.89
CA ARG A 68 5.07 23.75 2.77
C ARG A 68 6.16 24.28 3.71
N HIS A 69 6.52 23.53 4.77
CA HIS A 69 7.55 23.91 5.73
C HIS A 69 8.95 23.40 5.37
N PHE A 70 9.13 22.74 4.22
CA PHE A 70 10.43 22.27 3.74
C PHE A 70 11.10 23.20 2.70
N ASP A 71 10.54 24.39 2.46
CA ASP A 71 11.17 25.50 1.72
C ASP A 71 11.99 26.42 2.64
#